data_AF-A0A954T4C3-F1
#
_entry.id   AF-A0A954T4C3-F1
#
_cell.length_a   1.000
_cell.length_b   1.000
_cell.length_c   1.000
_cell.angle_alpha   90.00
_cell.angle_beta   90.00
_cell.angle_gamma   90.00
#
_symmetry.space_group_name_H-M   'P 1'
#
loop_
_entity.id
_entity.type
_entity.pdbx_description
1 polymer ?
#
loop_
_entity_poly.entity_id
_entity_poly.type
_entity_poly.pdbx_seq_one_letter_code
_entity_poly.pdbx_strand_id
1 'polypeptide(L)'
;KLLDFDDDNELLVKLAVYSREHAYMKDMPAALLVTLSTRDTALMHKVFDRVADNGRVLRTVFQMVRSGQFGRKGLSSSLQRAFQRWLNGASTGKLLSASIGNDPSLRDVLRMARPTPKDDARRALFGWLTDKEVEKWAPATEADLPTEVQSLKAFRSAETEEAQALIAGDLQ
;
A
#
# COMPACT_ATOMS: atom_id res chain seq x y z
N LYS A 1 -21.59 -25.10 10.41
CA LYS A 1 -20.66 -24.17 9.73
C LYS A 1 -19.68 -25.05 8.96
N LEU A 2 -19.50 -24.84 7.65
CA LEU A 2 -18.75 -25.76 6.76
C LEU A 2 -17.21 -25.69 6.90
N LEU A 3 -16.69 -25.00 7.93
CA LEU A 3 -15.27 -24.66 8.08
C LEU A 3 -14.86 -24.70 9.56
N ASP A 4 -15.05 -25.87 10.18
CA ASP A 4 -14.41 -26.22 11.45
C ASP A 4 -13.53 -27.44 11.22
N PHE A 5 -12.53 -27.32 10.34
CA PHE A 5 -11.40 -28.25 10.30
C PHE A 5 -10.27 -27.71 11.17
N ASP A 6 -9.63 -28.57 11.96
CA ASP A 6 -8.55 -28.19 12.89
C ASP A 6 -7.32 -27.56 12.18
N ASP A 7 -7.21 -27.66 10.85
CA ASP A 7 -6.16 -27.07 9.99
C ASP A 7 -6.68 -26.02 8.96
N ASP A 8 -7.87 -25.45 9.18
CA ASP A 8 -8.52 -24.56 8.20
C ASP A 8 -7.72 -23.28 7.89
N ASN A 9 -6.98 -22.76 8.86
CA ASN A 9 -6.25 -21.51 8.68
C ASN A 9 -4.99 -21.70 7.81
N GLU A 10 -4.29 -22.84 7.89
CA GLU A 10 -3.15 -23.09 7.00
C GLU A 10 -3.61 -23.31 5.56
N LEU A 11 -4.74 -23.97 5.35
CA LEU A 11 -5.34 -24.09 4.03
C LEU A 11 -5.71 -22.71 3.47
N LEU A 12 -6.32 -21.83 4.27
CA LEU A 12 -6.63 -20.46 3.87
C LEU A 12 -5.38 -19.67 3.49
N VAL A 13 -4.28 -19.84 4.22
CA VAL A 13 -2.98 -19.22 3.91
C VAL A 13 -2.44 -19.68 2.56
N LYS A 14 -2.41 -21.01 2.33
CA LYS A 14 -1.95 -21.60 1.06
C LYS A 14 -2.83 -21.12 -0.09
N LEU A 15 -4.14 -21.07 0.10
CA LEU A 15 -5.11 -20.58 -0.89
C LEU A 15 -4.95 -19.08 -1.17
N ALA A 16 -4.68 -18.26 -0.16
CA ALA A 16 -4.47 -16.81 -0.33
C ALA A 16 -3.25 -16.55 -1.23
N VAL A 17 -2.16 -17.27 -0.98
CA VAL A 17 -0.94 -17.18 -1.79
C VAL A 17 -1.16 -17.73 -3.19
N TYR A 18 -1.73 -18.93 -3.32
CA TYR A 18 -1.97 -19.57 -4.60
C TYR A 18 -2.89 -18.74 -5.50
N SER A 19 -3.98 -18.22 -4.93
CA SER A 19 -4.93 -17.36 -5.66
C SER A 19 -4.26 -16.10 -6.21
N ARG A 20 -3.24 -15.56 -5.53
CA ARG A 20 -2.48 -14.40 -6.00
C ARG A 20 -1.42 -14.75 -7.04
N GLU A 21 -0.56 -15.72 -6.72
CA GLU A 21 0.69 -15.94 -7.45
C GLU A 21 0.53 -16.88 -8.65
N HIS A 22 -0.47 -17.78 -8.62
CA HIS A 22 -0.61 -18.85 -9.61
C HIS A 22 -1.95 -18.80 -10.35
N ALA A 23 -3.05 -18.57 -9.63
CA ALA A 23 -4.39 -18.49 -10.25
C ALA A 23 -4.73 -17.09 -10.76
N TYR A 24 -3.92 -16.08 -10.43
CA TYR A 24 -4.09 -14.68 -10.82
C TYR A 24 -5.50 -14.13 -10.57
N MET A 25 -6.14 -14.57 -9.49
CA MET A 25 -7.47 -14.14 -9.11
C MET A 25 -7.45 -12.66 -8.71
N LYS A 26 -8.54 -11.97 -9.04
CA LYS A 26 -8.66 -10.53 -8.82
C LYS A 26 -8.79 -10.17 -7.34
N ASP A 27 -9.96 -10.42 -6.74
CA ASP A 27 -10.30 -9.93 -5.40
C ASP A 27 -10.20 -11.03 -4.33
N MET A 28 -10.13 -12.30 -4.74
CA MET A 28 -10.06 -13.44 -3.82
C MET A 28 -8.86 -13.41 -2.87
N PRO A 29 -7.62 -13.09 -3.31
CA PRO A 29 -6.49 -13.05 -2.40
C PRO A 29 -6.68 -12.00 -1.29
N ALA A 30 -7.25 -10.84 -1.62
CA ALA A 30 -7.57 -9.81 -0.65
C ALA A 30 -8.64 -10.27 0.34
N ALA A 31 -9.70 -10.93 -0.14
CA ALA A 31 -10.77 -11.47 0.71
C ALA A 31 -10.24 -12.50 1.72
N LEU A 32 -9.35 -13.39 1.27
CA LEU A 32 -8.70 -14.38 2.12
C LEU A 32 -7.77 -13.73 3.15
N LEU A 33 -7.00 -12.71 2.74
CA LEU A 33 -6.13 -11.96 3.65
C LEU A 33 -6.93 -11.22 4.73
N VAL A 34 -8.06 -10.60 4.38
CA VAL A 34 -8.94 -9.94 5.36
C VAL A 34 -9.57 -10.97 6.29
N THR A 35 -9.95 -12.14 5.79
CA THR A 35 -10.46 -13.26 6.60
C THR A 35 -9.40 -13.74 7.60
N LEU A 36 -8.14 -13.89 7.17
CA LEU A 36 -7.03 -14.23 8.07
C LEU A 36 -6.82 -13.14 9.13
N SER A 37 -7.04 -11.87 8.82
CA SER A 37 -6.93 -10.78 9.80
C SER A 37 -7.91 -10.87 10.98
N THR A 38 -8.97 -11.68 10.88
CA THR A 38 -9.91 -11.95 11.97
C THR A 38 -9.69 -13.32 12.60
N ARG A 39 -9.28 -14.33 11.82
CA ARG A 39 -9.07 -15.71 12.31
C ARG A 39 -7.69 -15.94 12.94
N ASP A 40 -6.62 -15.51 12.27
CA ASP A 40 -5.24 -15.71 12.72
C ASP A 40 -4.32 -14.58 12.23
N THR A 41 -4.03 -13.65 13.13
CA THR A 41 -3.20 -12.49 12.81
C THR A 41 -1.73 -12.84 12.55
N ALA A 42 -1.20 -13.91 13.15
CA ALA A 42 0.18 -14.33 12.94
C ALA A 42 0.35 -14.88 11.52
N LEU A 43 -0.58 -15.71 11.08
CA LEU A 43 -0.61 -16.21 9.71
C LEU A 43 -0.88 -15.09 8.69
N MET A 44 -1.81 -14.17 8.97
CA MET A 44 -2.03 -12.98 8.14
C MET A 44 -0.73 -12.20 7.93
N HIS A 45 0.04 -11.97 9.01
CA HIS A 45 1.31 -11.28 8.94
C HIS A 45 2.34 -11.99 8.06
N LYS A 46 2.39 -13.32 8.08
CA LYS A 46 3.32 -14.12 7.26
C LYS A 46 3.06 -13.99 5.75
N VAL A 47 1.82 -13.76 5.34
CA VAL A 47 1.45 -13.72 3.90
C VAL A 47 1.06 -12.35 3.37
N PHE A 48 0.96 -11.34 4.24
CA PHE A 48 0.51 -10.00 3.85
C PHE A 48 1.26 -9.46 2.63
N ASP A 49 2.60 -9.48 2.66
CA ASP A 49 3.42 -8.87 1.59
C ASP A 49 3.43 -9.68 0.28
N ARG A 50 3.17 -10.99 0.37
CA ARG A 50 3.01 -11.86 -0.81
C ARG A 50 1.67 -11.63 -1.50
N VAL A 51 0.61 -11.42 -0.72
CA VAL A 51 -0.73 -11.19 -1.24
C VAL A 51 -0.91 -9.75 -1.70
N ALA A 52 -0.62 -8.77 -0.83
CA ALA A 52 -0.70 -7.35 -1.12
C ALA A 52 0.59 -6.86 -1.80
N ASP A 53 0.99 -7.51 -2.88
CA ASP A 53 2.24 -7.24 -3.58
C ASP A 53 2.28 -5.87 -4.29
N ASN A 54 1.14 -5.21 -4.50
CA ASN A 54 1.03 -3.92 -5.18
C ASN A 54 -0.08 -3.03 -4.57
N GLY A 55 -0.11 -1.77 -5.01
CA GLY A 55 -1.06 -0.79 -4.49
C GLY A 55 -2.52 -1.07 -4.81
N ARG A 56 -2.81 -1.82 -5.88
CA ARG A 56 -4.19 -2.23 -6.20
C ARG A 56 -4.70 -3.21 -5.15
N VAL A 57 -3.98 -4.31 -4.90
CA VAL A 57 -4.41 -5.31 -3.91
C VAL A 57 -4.45 -4.70 -2.51
N LEU A 58 -3.48 -3.85 -2.13
CA LEU A 58 -3.50 -3.13 -0.86
C LEU A 58 -4.80 -2.32 -0.65
N ARG A 59 -5.24 -1.60 -1.69
CA ARG A 59 -6.50 -0.83 -1.68
C ARG A 59 -7.72 -1.73 -1.63
N THR A 60 -7.73 -2.87 -2.35
CA THR A 60 -8.81 -3.85 -2.26
C THR A 60 -8.95 -4.39 -0.83
N VAL A 61 -7.84 -4.75 -0.17
CA VAL A 61 -7.83 -5.18 1.24
C VAL A 61 -8.43 -4.09 2.14
N PHE A 62 -8.00 -2.84 1.94
CA PHE A 62 -8.53 -1.69 2.68
C PHE A 62 -10.03 -1.48 2.47
N GLN A 63 -10.50 -1.59 1.23
CA GLN A 63 -11.91 -1.45 0.86
C GLN A 63 -12.76 -2.52 1.54
N MET A 64 -12.32 -3.79 1.50
CA MET A 64 -12.99 -4.90 2.15
C MET A 64 -13.06 -4.72 3.67
N VAL A 65 -11.99 -4.23 4.29
CA VAL A 65 -11.99 -3.87 5.73
C VAL A 65 -12.97 -2.74 6.04
N ARG A 66 -13.05 -1.72 5.16
CA ARG A 66 -13.99 -0.59 5.35
C ARG A 66 -15.44 -1.03 5.16
N SER A 67 -15.70 -2.03 4.32
CA SER A 67 -17.04 -2.54 4.03
C SER A 67 -17.74 -3.18 5.23
N GLY A 68 -17.00 -3.71 6.21
CA GLY A 68 -17.58 -4.44 7.34
C GLY A 68 -17.97 -5.89 7.04
N GLN A 69 -18.04 -6.30 5.77
CA GLN A 69 -18.59 -7.61 5.36
C GLN A 69 -17.76 -8.80 5.88
N PHE A 70 -16.49 -8.59 6.18
CA PHE A 70 -15.58 -9.63 6.69
C PHE A 70 -15.50 -9.65 8.22
N GLY A 71 -16.54 -9.17 8.91
CA GLY A 71 -16.65 -9.21 10.37
C GLY A 71 -15.81 -8.14 11.10
N ARG A 72 -15.21 -7.19 10.38
CA ARG A 72 -14.54 -6.01 10.96
C ARG A 72 -14.81 -4.76 10.15
N LYS A 73 -15.06 -3.65 10.86
CA LYS A 73 -15.16 -2.30 10.28
C LYS A 73 -13.99 -1.47 10.81
N GLY A 74 -12.95 -1.33 9.99
CA GLY A 74 -11.72 -0.60 10.35
C GLY A 74 -10.50 -1.50 10.62
N LEU A 75 -9.31 -0.88 10.63
CA LEU A 75 -8.04 -1.56 10.86
C LEU A 75 -7.89 -1.93 12.35
N SER A 76 -7.72 -3.21 12.67
CA SER A 76 -7.20 -3.59 14.00
C SER A 76 -5.76 -3.12 14.15
N SER A 77 -5.26 -3.06 15.39
CA SER A 77 -3.86 -2.71 15.64
C SER A 77 -2.87 -3.63 14.90
N SER A 78 -3.16 -4.94 14.81
CA SER A 78 -2.34 -5.89 14.03
C SER A 78 -2.39 -5.57 12.53
N LEU A 79 -3.59 -5.40 11.96
CA LEU A 79 -3.72 -5.12 10.52
C LEU A 79 -3.13 -3.75 10.17
N GLN A 80 -3.35 -2.73 11.00
CA GLN A 80 -2.74 -1.42 10.87
C GLN A 80 -1.21 -1.52 10.83
N ARG A 81 -0.58 -2.30 11.73
CA ARG A 81 0.87 -2.55 11.68
C ARG A 81 1.29 -3.19 10.35
N ALA A 82 0.49 -4.07 9.76
CA ALA A 82 0.80 -4.64 8.45
C ALA A 82 0.80 -3.59 7.33
N PHE A 83 -0.23 -2.75 7.28
CA PHE A 83 -0.27 -1.61 6.35
C PHE A 83 0.90 -0.65 6.58
N GLN A 84 1.23 -0.34 7.82
CA GLN A 84 2.35 0.55 8.15
C GLN A 84 3.70 -0.03 7.69
N ARG A 85 3.96 -1.32 7.94
CA ARG A 85 5.16 -2.00 7.45
C ARG A 85 5.24 -1.97 5.93
N TRP A 86 4.15 -2.27 5.24
CA TRP A 86 4.09 -2.22 3.78
C TRP A 86 4.42 -0.81 3.25
N LEU A 87 3.80 0.23 3.83
CA LEU A 87 3.99 1.62 3.39
C LEU A 87 5.42 2.12 3.63
N ASN A 88 6.08 1.68 4.71
CA ASN A 88 7.47 2.03 5.02
C ASN A 88 8.50 1.18 4.26
N GLY A 89 8.13 -0.06 3.89
CA GLY A 89 8.96 -1.00 3.15
C GLY A 89 8.90 -0.85 1.63
N ALA A 90 7.81 -0.31 1.09
CA ALA A 90 7.64 -0.11 -0.35
C ALA A 90 8.69 0.88 -0.90
N SER A 91 9.22 0.60 -2.09
CA SER A 91 10.05 1.54 -2.83
C SER A 91 9.26 2.80 -3.23
N THR A 92 9.96 3.89 -3.56
CA THR A 92 9.33 5.11 -4.07
C THR A 92 8.47 4.81 -5.29
N GLY A 93 9.03 4.11 -6.29
CA GLY A 93 8.30 3.69 -7.49
C GLY A 93 7.04 2.89 -7.18
N LYS A 94 7.11 1.93 -6.23
CA LYS A 94 5.94 1.14 -5.81
C LYS A 94 4.85 2.02 -5.19
N LEU A 95 5.21 3.03 -4.41
CA LEU A 95 4.25 3.99 -3.85
C LEU A 95 3.66 4.93 -4.91
N LEU A 96 4.47 5.38 -5.88
CA LEU A 96 3.99 6.18 -7.00
C LEU A 96 3.00 5.38 -7.85
N SER A 97 3.32 4.13 -8.20
CA SER A 97 2.38 3.23 -8.89
C SER A 97 1.13 2.98 -8.03
N ALA A 98 1.28 2.83 -6.72
CA ALA A 98 0.14 2.65 -5.80
C ALA A 98 -0.76 3.89 -5.68
N SER A 99 -0.24 5.10 -5.93
CA SER A 99 -1.04 6.33 -5.94
C SER A 99 -1.96 6.42 -7.15
N ILE A 100 -1.74 5.62 -8.20
CA ILE A 100 -2.58 5.61 -9.40
C ILE A 100 -3.89 4.88 -9.10
N GLY A 101 -5.02 5.57 -9.23
CA GLY A 101 -6.38 5.03 -9.07
C GLY A 101 -7.06 5.51 -7.78
N ASN A 102 -8.39 5.38 -7.76
CA ASN A 102 -9.25 5.96 -6.75
C ASN A 102 -10.19 4.89 -6.15
N ASP A 103 -10.79 5.19 -4.99
CA ASP A 103 -11.82 4.39 -4.31
C ASP A 103 -11.43 2.99 -3.81
N PRO A 104 -10.70 2.88 -2.67
CA PRO A 104 -10.09 3.95 -1.88
C PRO A 104 -8.80 4.46 -2.52
N SER A 105 -8.42 5.72 -2.32
CA SER A 105 -7.12 6.23 -2.78
C SER A 105 -5.98 5.78 -1.86
N LEU A 106 -4.71 5.85 -2.33
CA LEU A 106 -3.55 5.63 -1.44
C LEU A 106 -3.52 6.66 -0.28
N ARG A 107 -4.03 7.87 -0.51
CA ARG A 107 -4.19 8.90 0.53
C ARG A 107 -5.13 8.44 1.64
N ASP A 108 -6.24 7.79 1.32
CA ASP A 108 -7.16 7.25 2.31
C ASP A 108 -6.48 6.15 3.15
N VAL A 109 -5.70 5.29 2.49
CA VAL A 109 -4.89 4.27 3.15
C VAL A 109 -3.90 4.91 4.11
N LEU A 110 -3.15 5.92 3.69
CA LEU A 110 -2.18 6.65 4.53
C LEU A 110 -2.85 7.33 5.73
N ARG A 111 -3.99 7.99 5.53
CA ARG A 111 -4.73 8.69 6.59
C ARG A 111 -5.25 7.74 7.68
N MET A 112 -5.61 6.51 7.31
CA MET A 112 -6.15 5.52 8.24
C MET A 112 -5.06 4.63 8.84
N ALA A 113 -4.05 4.22 8.06
CA ALA A 113 -2.92 3.44 8.56
C ALA A 113 -2.00 4.26 9.47
N ARG A 114 -1.87 5.58 9.22
CA ARG A 114 -1.03 6.50 9.99
C ARG A 114 0.37 5.96 10.26
N PRO A 115 1.14 5.56 9.22
CA PRO A 115 2.50 5.08 9.42
C PRO A 115 3.39 6.19 9.96
N THR A 116 4.18 5.87 10.99
CA THR A 116 5.31 6.70 11.37
C THR A 116 6.39 6.56 10.29
N PRO A 117 6.80 7.64 9.62
CA PRO A 117 7.90 7.59 8.65
C PRO A 117 9.20 7.14 9.35
N LYS A 118 10.00 6.33 8.65
CA LYS A 118 11.27 5.80 9.18
C LYS A 118 12.45 6.80 9.08
N ASP A 119 12.34 7.75 8.16
CA ASP A 119 13.35 8.77 7.84
C ASP A 119 12.64 9.99 7.22
N ASP A 120 13.40 11.07 6.99
CA ASP A 120 12.85 12.32 6.45
C ASP A 120 12.47 12.22 4.98
N ALA A 121 13.15 11.38 4.20
CA ALA A 121 12.76 11.10 2.82
C ALA A 121 11.37 10.44 2.73
N ARG A 122 11.10 9.45 3.59
CA ARG A 122 9.78 8.81 3.70
C ARG A 122 8.73 9.78 4.23
N ARG A 123 9.11 10.69 5.13
CA ARG A 123 8.22 11.72 5.68
C ARG A 123 7.79 12.71 4.60
N ALA A 124 8.74 13.25 3.83
CA ALA A 124 8.47 14.11 2.69
C ALA A 124 7.60 13.38 1.66
N LEU A 125 7.94 12.14 1.31
CA LEU A 125 7.14 11.32 0.38
C LEU A 125 5.70 11.11 0.85
N PHE A 126 5.47 10.76 2.11
CA PHE A 126 4.11 10.62 2.65
C PHE A 126 3.38 11.96 2.72
N GLY A 127 4.07 13.05 3.04
CA GLY A 127 3.54 14.41 3.00
C GLY A 127 3.03 14.77 1.61
N TRP A 128 3.88 14.59 0.60
CA TRP A 128 3.57 14.82 -0.80
C TRP A 128 2.42 13.94 -1.32
N LEU A 129 2.45 12.62 -1.05
CA LEU A 129 1.37 11.69 -1.44
C LEU A 129 0.00 12.02 -0.81
N THR A 130 -0.01 12.78 0.29
CA THR A 130 -1.24 13.17 0.99
C THR A 130 -1.67 14.61 0.71
N ASP A 131 -1.01 15.32 -0.22
CA ASP A 131 -1.14 16.76 -0.50
C ASP A 131 -1.06 17.61 0.77
N LYS A 132 -0.16 17.28 1.69
CA LYS A 132 0.13 18.16 2.82
C LYS A 132 1.04 19.30 2.37
N GLU A 133 0.82 20.48 2.91
CA GLU A 133 1.76 21.61 2.84
C GLU A 133 3.15 21.20 3.35
N VAL A 134 4.22 21.77 2.77
CA VAL A 134 5.62 21.38 3.03
C VAL A 134 5.99 21.60 4.50
N GLU A 135 5.44 22.63 5.13
CA GLU A 135 5.65 22.95 6.56
C GLU A 135 5.16 21.82 7.47
N LYS A 136 4.13 21.08 7.04
CA LYS A 136 3.59 19.92 7.77
C LYS A 136 4.43 18.66 7.59
N TRP A 137 5.51 18.71 6.81
CA TRP A 137 6.45 17.61 6.64
C TRP A 137 7.59 17.67 7.65
N ALA A 138 7.68 18.73 8.47
CA ALA A 138 8.75 18.92 9.43
C ALA A 138 9.06 17.64 10.26
N PRO A 139 10.35 17.31 10.45
CA PRO A 139 11.53 18.09 10.07
C PRO A 139 11.95 17.97 8.59
N ALA A 140 11.27 17.13 7.81
CA ALA A 140 11.57 16.98 6.39
C ALA A 140 11.15 18.21 5.58
N THR A 141 11.84 18.40 4.46
CA THR A 141 11.69 19.51 3.53
C THR A 141 11.45 19.00 2.11
N GLU A 142 11.30 19.91 1.16
CA GLU A 142 11.18 19.54 -0.26
C GLU A 142 12.44 18.87 -0.81
N ALA A 143 13.62 19.20 -0.27
CA ALA A 143 14.90 18.60 -0.67
C ALA A 143 14.99 17.12 -0.27
N ASP A 144 14.25 16.68 0.74
CA ASP A 144 14.20 15.30 1.19
C ASP A 144 13.32 14.42 0.30
N LEU A 145 12.56 14.99 -0.65
CA LEU A 145 11.77 14.18 -1.57
C LEU A 145 12.67 13.21 -2.35
N PRO A 146 12.28 11.94 -2.52
CA PRO A 146 13.04 11.02 -3.35
C PRO A 146 13.20 11.53 -4.78
N THR A 147 14.34 11.23 -5.41
CA THR A 147 14.69 11.68 -6.76
C THR A 147 13.58 11.39 -7.76
N GLU A 148 12.93 10.22 -7.68
CA GLU A 148 11.85 9.87 -8.61
C GLU A 148 10.64 10.81 -8.50
N VAL A 149 10.37 11.36 -7.31
CA VAL A 149 9.32 12.36 -7.11
C VAL A 149 9.77 13.73 -7.61
N GLN A 150 11.03 14.11 -7.36
CA GLN A 150 11.58 15.37 -7.85
C GLN A 150 11.54 15.42 -9.39
N SER A 151 11.99 14.34 -10.06
CA SER A 151 11.94 14.24 -11.51
C SER A 151 10.50 14.21 -12.04
N LEU A 152 9.58 13.51 -11.37
CA LEU A 152 8.16 13.55 -11.73
C LEU A 152 7.56 14.95 -11.62
N LYS A 153 7.95 15.74 -10.60
CA LYS A 153 7.54 17.14 -10.47
C LYS A 153 8.11 17.98 -11.61
N ALA A 154 9.42 17.86 -11.86
CA ALA A 154 10.09 18.58 -12.95
C ALA A 154 9.47 18.27 -14.31
N PHE A 155 9.19 16.99 -14.58
CA PHE A 155 8.50 16.54 -15.80
C PHE A 155 7.12 17.19 -15.95
N ARG A 156 6.32 17.22 -14.87
CA ARG A 156 4.97 17.83 -14.88
C ARG A 156 5.00 19.34 -15.06
N SER A 157 6.08 20.02 -14.64
CA SER A 157 6.25 21.46 -14.79
C SER A 157 6.92 21.88 -16.11
N ALA A 158 7.53 20.94 -16.85
CA ALA A 158 8.22 21.26 -18.09
C ALA A 158 7.23 21.68 -19.19
N GLU A 159 7.52 22.83 -19.82
CA GLU A 159 6.65 23.45 -20.82
C GLU A 159 6.83 22.86 -22.23
N THR A 160 7.94 22.17 -22.50
CA THR A 160 8.24 21.59 -23.82
C THR A 160 8.39 20.07 -23.79
N GLU A 161 8.06 19.42 -24.89
CA GLU A 161 8.24 17.98 -25.07
C GLU A 161 9.73 17.58 -25.04
N GLU A 162 10.64 18.42 -25.54
CA GLU A 162 12.07 18.12 -25.47
C GLU A 162 12.60 18.14 -24.04
N ALA A 163 12.13 19.08 -23.21
CA ALA A 163 12.51 19.15 -21.79
C ALA A 163 11.94 17.94 -21.02
N GLN A 164 10.70 17.54 -21.32
CA GLN A 164 10.10 16.32 -20.77
C GLN A 164 10.87 15.06 -21.18
N ALA A 165 11.29 14.95 -22.44
CA ALA A 165 12.06 13.81 -22.95
C ALA A 165 13.45 13.72 -22.31
N LEU A 166 14.12 14.85 -22.09
CA LEU A 166 15.42 14.90 -21.41
C LEU A 166 15.30 14.39 -19.96
N ILE A 167 14.32 14.91 -19.21
CA ILE A 167 14.06 14.50 -17.82
C ILE A 167 13.71 13.00 -17.73
N ALA A 168 12.96 12.48 -18.71
CA ALA A 168 12.61 11.06 -18.76
C ALA A 168 13.80 10.16 -19.13
N GLY A 169 14.72 10.65 -19.97
CA GLY A 169 15.95 9.95 -20.36
C GLY A 169 16.94 9.76 -19.20
N ASP A 170 17.02 10.74 -18.30
CA ASP A 170 17.91 10.69 -17.13
C ASP A 170 17.46 9.73 -16.01
N LEU A 171 16.29 9.09 -16.17
CA LEU A 171 15.69 8.17 -15.20
C LEU A 171 15.85 6.67 -15.55
N GLN A 172 16.50 6.33 -16.67
CA GLN A 172 16.79 4.95 -17.09
C GLN A 172 18.00 4.35 -16.36
#